data_AF-A0A940AAW7-F1
#
_entry.id   AF-A0A940AAW7-F1
#
_cell.length_a   1.000
_cell.length_b   1.000
_cell.length_c   1.000
_cell.angle_alpha   90.00
_cell.angle_beta   90.00
_cell.angle_gamma   90.00
#
_symmetry.space_group_name_H-M   'P 1'
#
loop_
_entity.id
_entity.type
_entity.pdbx_description
1 polymer ?
#
loop_
_entity_poly.entity_id
_entity_poly.type
_entity_poly.pdbx_seq_one_letter_code
_entity_poly.pdbx_strand_id
1 'polypeptide(L)'
;MKKILMLLIALVFSAGIFAQQQGVVVPDNKLYSRFQTEDIDNMLNLSPQEIEYWNWFVNNGYVIKRTEPSMAQKYPPLRFFDKDTKTAGEEEVAYDEGSFNIMAYDFEVSFDKSKTYRIGNTGYVVGIYSSQKLVSNYNKYLGR
;
A
#
# COMPACT_ATOMS: atom_id res chain seq x y z
N MET A 1 -4.04 -6.25 58.80
CA MET A 1 -5.04 -6.29 57.71
C MET A 1 -4.97 -5.07 56.78
N LYS A 2 -4.95 -3.82 57.29
CA LYS A 2 -4.83 -2.59 56.47
C LYS A 2 -3.58 -2.53 55.55
N LYS A 3 -2.45 -3.07 55.99
CA LYS A 3 -1.19 -3.10 55.20
C LYS A 3 -1.23 -4.06 54.00
N ILE A 4 -2.00 -5.14 54.08
CA ILE A 4 -2.19 -6.10 52.98
C ILE A 4 -3.15 -5.52 51.94
N LEU A 5 -4.18 -4.79 52.39
CA LEU A 5 -5.12 -4.10 51.51
C LEU A 5 -4.43 -3.00 50.68
N MET A 6 -3.48 -2.25 51.27
CA MET A 6 -2.68 -1.27 50.53
C MET A 6 -1.77 -1.91 49.46
N LEU A 7 -1.23 -3.10 49.73
CA LEU A 7 -0.39 -3.82 48.77
C LEU A 7 -1.19 -4.34 47.57
N LEU A 8 -2.43 -4.80 47.79
CA LEU A 8 -3.34 -5.23 46.74
C LEU A 8 -3.79 -4.07 45.83
N ILE A 9 -4.02 -2.89 46.39
CA ILE A 9 -4.39 -1.71 45.60
C ILE A 9 -3.22 -1.24 44.73
N ALA A 10 -1.98 -1.26 45.24
CA ALA A 10 -0.80 -0.91 44.46
C ALA A 10 -0.52 -1.88 43.29
N LEU A 11 -0.88 -3.16 43.45
CA LEU A 11 -0.68 -4.19 42.41
C LEU A 11 -1.68 -4.07 41.24
N VAL A 12 -2.86 -3.50 41.47
CA VAL A 12 -3.89 -3.31 40.43
C VAL A 12 -3.56 -2.09 39.55
N PHE A 13 -2.86 -1.09 40.07
CA PHE A 13 -2.44 0.09 39.30
C PHE A 13 -1.24 -0.18 38.36
N SER A 14 -0.40 -1.19 38.63
CA SER A 14 0.73 -1.53 37.76
C SER A 14 0.34 -2.40 36.56
N ALA A 15 -0.85 -3.02 36.57
CA ALA A 15 -1.35 -3.84 35.46
C ALA A 15 -1.96 -3.02 34.30
N GLY A 16 -2.18 -1.71 34.48
CA GLY A 16 -2.88 -0.86 33.51
C GLY A 16 -2.02 -0.29 32.38
N ILE A 17 -0.70 -0.50 32.37
CA ILE A 17 0.23 0.21 31.44
C ILE A 17 0.57 -0.60 30.18
N PHE A 18 0.17 -1.88 30.08
CA PHE A 18 0.55 -2.75 28.95
C PHE A 18 -0.46 -2.79 27.78
N ALA A 19 -1.45 -1.90 27.76
CA ALA A 19 -2.51 -1.92 26.74
C ALA A 19 -2.47 -0.69 25.82
N GLN A 20 -1.35 -0.43 25.13
CA GLN A 20 -1.29 0.40 23.91
C GLN A 20 0.13 0.44 23.31
N GLN A 21 0.70 -0.71 22.95
CA GLN A 21 1.62 -0.74 21.81
C GLN A 21 0.79 -1.11 20.58
N GLN A 22 0.08 -0.12 20.02
CA GLN A 22 -0.15 -0.15 18.58
C GLN A 22 1.26 -0.24 17.96
N GLY A 23 1.54 -1.34 17.27
CA GLY A 23 2.85 -1.55 16.67
C GLY A 23 3.22 -0.33 15.84
N VAL A 24 4.45 0.17 16.00
CA VAL A 24 4.93 1.31 15.23
C VAL A 24 4.79 0.94 13.75
N VAL A 25 3.91 1.65 13.03
CA VAL A 25 3.71 1.46 11.60
C VAL A 25 4.96 1.98 10.90
N VAL A 26 5.69 1.10 10.22
CA VAL A 26 6.89 1.45 9.45
C VAL A 26 6.51 1.54 7.98
N PRO A 27 6.71 2.68 7.29
CA PRO A 27 6.42 2.81 5.86
C PRO A 27 7.26 1.85 5.01
N ASP A 28 6.66 1.24 4.00
CA ASP A 28 7.39 0.49 2.98
C ASP A 28 8.20 1.48 2.11
N ASN A 29 9.48 1.18 1.88
CA ASN A 29 10.38 2.03 1.08
C ASN A 29 9.84 2.33 -0.32
N LYS A 30 9.00 1.46 -0.88
CA LYS A 30 8.37 1.64 -2.19
C LYS A 30 7.42 2.84 -2.23
N LEU A 31 6.88 3.28 -1.08
CA LEU A 31 5.96 4.43 -1.00
C LEU A 31 6.63 5.74 -1.40
N TYR A 32 7.93 5.89 -1.16
CA TYR A 32 8.71 7.10 -1.46
C TYR A 32 8.90 7.35 -2.98
N SER A 33 8.50 6.39 -3.83
CA SER A 33 8.40 6.60 -5.27
C SER A 33 7.19 7.44 -5.67
N ARG A 34 6.19 7.58 -4.79
CA ARG A 34 4.96 8.36 -5.05
C ARG A 34 4.78 9.54 -4.08
N PHE A 35 5.06 9.30 -2.82
CA PHE A 35 4.86 10.28 -1.76
C PHE A 35 6.18 10.97 -1.41
N GLN A 36 6.09 12.25 -1.03
CA GLN A 36 7.23 12.92 -0.42
C GLN A 36 7.39 12.46 1.03
N THR A 37 8.57 12.68 1.61
CA THR A 37 8.84 12.31 2.99
C THR A 37 7.85 13.00 3.94
N GLU A 38 7.55 14.26 3.68
CA GLU A 38 6.61 15.06 4.47
C GLU A 38 5.18 14.50 4.39
N ASP A 39 4.77 13.98 3.22
CA ASP A 39 3.46 13.34 3.06
C ASP A 39 3.37 12.07 3.93
N ILE A 40 4.44 11.26 3.95
CA ILE A 40 4.52 10.03 4.75
C ILE A 40 4.54 10.37 6.24
N ASP A 41 5.33 11.36 6.64
CA ASP A 41 5.39 11.81 8.04
C ASP A 41 4.04 12.35 8.50
N ASN A 42 3.33 13.09 7.65
CA ASN A 42 1.98 13.56 7.95
C ASN A 42 1.00 12.39 8.11
N MET A 43 1.05 11.39 7.22
CA MET A 43 0.21 10.19 7.33
C MET A 43 0.52 9.41 8.62
N LEU A 44 1.80 9.24 8.97
CA LEU A 44 2.18 8.56 10.22
C LEU A 44 1.68 9.29 11.48
N ASN A 45 1.63 10.62 11.46
CA ASN A 45 1.20 11.40 12.62
C ASN A 45 -0.33 11.54 12.72
N LEU A 46 -1.02 11.65 11.58
CA LEU A 46 -2.45 11.97 11.52
C LEU A 46 -3.33 10.74 11.32
N SER A 47 -2.87 9.78 10.51
CA SER A 47 -3.65 8.62 10.05
C SER A 47 -2.76 7.41 9.78
N PRO A 48 -2.11 6.79 10.80
CA PRO A 48 -1.20 5.66 10.60
C PRO A 48 -1.80 4.50 9.82
N GLN A 49 -3.13 4.33 9.87
CA GLN A 49 -3.86 3.28 9.14
C GLN A 49 -3.79 3.48 7.63
N GLU A 50 -3.57 4.71 7.13
CA GLU A 50 -3.32 4.96 5.71
C GLU A 50 -1.99 4.37 5.28
N ILE A 51 -0.93 4.49 6.09
CA ILE A 51 0.35 3.83 5.81
C ILE A 51 0.19 2.30 5.85
N GLU A 52 -0.55 1.76 6.81
CA GLU A 52 -0.85 0.32 6.85
C GLU A 52 -1.53 -0.16 5.56
N TYR A 53 -2.53 0.60 5.07
CA TYR A 53 -3.20 0.30 3.83
C TYR A 53 -2.25 0.38 2.63
N TRP A 54 -1.42 1.43 2.54
CA TRP A 54 -0.48 1.60 1.43
C TRP A 54 0.62 0.53 1.43
N ASN A 55 1.15 0.17 2.60
CA ASN A 55 2.08 -0.94 2.77
C ASN A 55 1.46 -2.26 2.26
N TRP A 56 0.19 -2.51 2.59
CA TRP A 56 -0.53 -3.66 2.07
C TRP A 56 -0.73 -3.57 0.55
N PHE A 57 -1.13 -2.39 0.04
CA PHE A 57 -1.41 -2.16 -1.38
C PHE A 57 -0.19 -2.44 -2.27
N VAL A 58 1.01 -2.04 -1.84
CA VAL A 58 2.27 -2.22 -2.57
C VAL A 58 2.51 -3.67 -3.01
N ASN A 59 1.96 -4.65 -2.29
CA ASN A 59 2.13 -6.07 -2.59
C ASN A 59 0.83 -6.79 -2.97
N ASN A 60 -0.35 -6.19 -2.68
CA ASN A 60 -1.65 -6.86 -2.81
C ASN A 60 -2.65 -6.09 -3.69
N GLY A 61 -2.34 -4.85 -4.08
CA GLY A 61 -3.25 -3.94 -4.77
C GLY A 61 -3.43 -4.21 -6.26
N TYR A 62 -2.63 -5.11 -6.82
CA TYR A 62 -2.59 -5.40 -8.24
C TYR A 62 -2.26 -6.87 -8.52
N VAL A 63 -2.33 -7.24 -9.80
CA VAL A 63 -1.86 -8.52 -10.32
C VAL A 63 -1.08 -8.29 -11.60
N ILE A 64 0.02 -9.01 -11.77
CA ILE A 64 0.78 -9.02 -13.02
C ILE A 64 0.50 -10.33 -13.74
N LYS A 65 0.28 -10.27 -15.05
CA LYS A 65 0.04 -11.45 -15.89
C LYS A 65 0.83 -11.33 -17.18
N ARG A 66 1.36 -12.45 -17.64
CA ARG A 66 1.88 -12.58 -18.99
C ARG A 66 0.72 -12.82 -19.96
N THR A 67 0.79 -12.20 -21.12
CA THR A 67 -0.15 -12.37 -22.23
C THR A 67 0.60 -12.31 -23.55
N GLU A 68 -0.06 -12.68 -24.64
CA GLU A 68 0.52 -12.51 -25.97
C GLU A 68 0.82 -11.02 -26.22
N PRO A 69 1.99 -10.65 -26.78
CA PRO A 69 2.36 -9.25 -26.99
C PRO A 69 1.30 -8.44 -27.77
N SER A 70 0.64 -9.07 -28.75
CA SER A 70 -0.46 -8.47 -29.53
C SER A 70 -1.71 -8.19 -28.69
N MET A 71 -1.95 -8.97 -27.63
CA MET A 71 -3.04 -8.75 -26.69
C MET A 71 -2.69 -7.65 -25.68
N ALA A 72 -1.43 -7.60 -25.23
CA ALA A 72 -0.95 -6.54 -24.34
C ALA A 72 -1.11 -5.15 -24.98
N GLN A 73 -0.87 -5.01 -26.29
CA GLN A 73 -1.01 -3.75 -27.02
C GLN A 73 -2.43 -3.15 -27.01
N LYS A 74 -3.46 -3.92 -26.63
CA LYS A 74 -4.83 -3.42 -26.48
C LYS A 74 -5.04 -2.57 -25.21
N TYR A 75 -4.12 -2.64 -24.25
CA TYR A 75 -4.19 -1.91 -23.01
C TYR A 75 -3.38 -0.60 -23.08
N PRO A 76 -3.80 0.45 -22.37
CA PRO A 76 -3.00 1.67 -22.27
C PRO A 76 -1.63 1.37 -21.64
N PRO A 77 -0.58 2.10 -22.04
CA PRO A 77 0.74 1.97 -21.44
C PRO A 77 0.71 2.35 -19.97
N LEU A 78 1.42 1.58 -19.15
CA LEU A 78 1.83 2.00 -17.83
C LEU A 78 2.97 3.01 -17.97
N ARG A 79 2.84 4.17 -17.34
CA ARG A 79 3.82 5.27 -17.41
C ARG A 79 4.44 5.53 -16.06
N PHE A 80 5.65 6.07 -16.00
CA PHE A 80 6.21 6.50 -14.72
C PHE A 80 5.40 7.64 -14.11
N PHE A 81 5.38 7.70 -12.78
CA PHE A 81 4.82 8.81 -12.04
C PHE A 81 5.96 9.73 -11.59
N ASP A 82 5.91 10.99 -12.00
CA ASP A 82 6.77 12.03 -11.45
C ASP A 82 6.15 12.53 -10.15
N LYS A 83 6.83 12.27 -9.02
CA LYS A 83 6.33 12.63 -7.69
C LYS A 83 6.48 14.12 -7.35
N ASP A 84 7.31 14.85 -8.09
CA ASP A 84 7.58 16.27 -7.87
C ASP A 84 6.55 17.11 -8.64
N THR A 85 6.27 16.74 -9.89
CA THR A 85 5.24 17.42 -10.72
C THR A 85 3.85 16.81 -10.58
N LYS A 86 3.73 15.62 -9.98
CA LYS A 86 2.49 14.81 -9.86
C LYS A 86 1.86 14.47 -11.22
N THR A 87 2.68 14.19 -12.23
CA THR A 87 2.22 13.89 -13.60
C THR A 87 2.78 12.58 -14.14
N ALA A 88 2.12 12.02 -15.16
CA ALA A 88 2.64 10.89 -15.92
C ALA A 88 3.85 11.30 -16.78
N GLY A 89 4.94 10.55 -16.65
CA GLY A 89 6.17 10.69 -17.46
C GLY A 89 6.17 9.83 -18.72
N GLU A 90 7.39 9.52 -19.20
CA GLU A 90 7.61 8.77 -20.44
C GLU A 90 7.21 7.28 -20.36
N GLU A 91 7.02 6.69 -21.53
CA GLU A 91 6.73 5.27 -21.72
C GLU A 91 8.02 4.46 -21.88
N GLU A 92 8.61 3.98 -20.80
CA GLU A 92 9.64 2.94 -20.93
C GLU A 92 9.75 2.06 -19.69
N VAL A 93 8.86 1.07 -19.59
CA VAL A 93 8.87 0.16 -18.45
C VAL A 93 9.45 -1.19 -18.90
N ALA A 94 10.68 -1.47 -18.46
CA ALA A 94 11.18 -2.83 -18.38
C ALA A 94 10.51 -3.53 -17.20
N TYR A 95 10.04 -4.76 -17.41
CA TYR A 95 9.52 -5.58 -16.31
C TYR A 95 10.63 -6.46 -15.76
N ASP A 96 10.99 -6.22 -14.51
CA ASP A 96 11.73 -7.17 -13.68
C ASP A 96 10.89 -7.46 -12.44
N GLU A 97 10.47 -8.72 -12.30
CA GLU A 97 9.60 -9.19 -11.21
C GLU A 97 10.21 -8.90 -9.83
N GLY A 98 11.54 -8.95 -9.70
CA GLY A 98 12.22 -8.72 -8.43
C GLY A 98 12.25 -7.26 -7.99
N SER A 99 12.14 -6.32 -8.93
CA SER A 99 12.28 -4.88 -8.68
C SER A 99 11.02 -4.06 -8.99
N PHE A 100 9.94 -4.71 -9.46
CA PHE A 100 8.71 -4.01 -9.79
C PHE A 100 8.10 -3.31 -8.56
N ASN A 101 7.88 -2.00 -8.69
CA ASN A 101 7.21 -1.17 -7.70
C ASN A 101 6.05 -0.43 -8.35
N ILE A 102 4.80 -0.83 -8.04
CA ILE A 102 3.62 -0.17 -8.61
C ILE A 102 3.54 1.33 -8.28
N MET A 103 4.10 1.75 -7.14
CA MET A 103 4.04 3.15 -6.69
C MET A 103 4.89 4.08 -7.55
N ALA A 104 5.84 3.56 -8.33
CA ALA A 104 6.66 4.34 -9.26
C ALA A 104 5.92 4.69 -10.56
N TYR A 105 4.72 4.16 -10.78
CA TYR A 105 3.97 4.33 -12.02
C TYR A 105 2.71 5.15 -11.80
N ASP A 106 2.25 5.83 -12.85
CA ASP A 106 0.95 6.48 -12.88
C ASP A 106 -0.15 5.45 -13.14
N PHE A 107 -1.16 5.46 -12.29
CA PHE A 107 -2.26 4.51 -12.36
C PHE A 107 -3.50 5.09 -11.68
N GLU A 108 -4.66 4.64 -12.14
CA GLU A 108 -5.94 5.03 -11.60
C GLU A 108 -6.64 3.84 -10.94
N VAL A 109 -7.24 4.09 -9.78
CA VAL A 109 -8.12 3.13 -9.11
C VAL A 109 -9.56 3.52 -9.42
N SER A 110 -10.25 2.66 -10.18
CA SER A 110 -11.69 2.82 -10.43
C SER A 110 -12.51 2.17 -9.32
N PHE A 111 -13.72 2.69 -9.10
CA PHE A 111 -14.57 2.25 -7.98
C PHE A 111 -15.00 0.78 -8.12
N ASP A 112 -15.52 0.38 -9.28
CA ASP A 112 -16.19 -0.90 -9.51
C ASP A 112 -15.35 -1.88 -10.36
N LYS A 113 -14.49 -1.39 -11.25
CA LYS A 113 -13.74 -2.20 -12.21
C LYS A 113 -12.22 -2.08 -12.05
N SER A 114 -11.53 -3.20 -12.26
CA SER A 114 -10.07 -3.21 -12.31
C SER A 114 -9.59 -2.53 -13.60
N LYS A 115 -8.50 -1.77 -13.51
CA LYS A 115 -7.85 -1.13 -14.67
C LYS A 115 -6.60 -1.90 -15.05
N THR A 116 -6.43 -2.15 -16.34
CA THR A 116 -5.29 -2.93 -16.85
C THR A 116 -4.43 -2.05 -17.73
N TYR A 117 -3.13 -2.14 -17.51
CA TYR A 117 -2.10 -1.40 -18.26
C TYR A 117 -1.07 -2.38 -18.82
N ARG A 118 -0.51 -2.08 -20.00
CA ARG A 118 0.61 -2.83 -20.56
C ARG A 118 1.93 -2.34 -19.98
N ILE A 119 2.85 -3.27 -19.72
CA ILE A 119 4.20 -2.96 -19.24
C ILE A 119 5.14 -2.97 -20.45
N GLY A 120 5.45 -1.80 -20.99
CA GLY A 120 6.29 -1.64 -22.18
C GLY A 120 5.83 -2.52 -23.35
N ASN A 121 6.78 -3.18 -24.00
CA ASN A 121 6.56 -4.19 -25.05
C ASN A 121 6.95 -5.61 -24.56
N THR A 122 6.81 -5.88 -23.28
CA THR A 122 7.30 -7.12 -22.64
C THR A 122 6.34 -8.30 -22.76
N GLY A 123 5.09 -8.06 -23.17
CA GLY A 123 4.01 -9.04 -23.09
C GLY A 123 3.42 -9.19 -21.67
N TYR A 124 3.85 -8.39 -20.70
CA TYR A 124 3.23 -8.33 -19.38
C TYR A 124 2.20 -7.21 -19.28
N VAL A 125 1.15 -7.46 -18.50
CA VAL A 125 0.14 -6.47 -18.12
C VAL A 125 0.01 -6.43 -16.60
N VAL A 126 -0.28 -5.26 -16.06
CA VAL A 126 -0.65 -5.07 -14.65
C VAL A 126 -2.12 -4.70 -14.55
N GLY A 127 -2.87 -5.43 -13.74
CA GLY A 127 -4.25 -5.15 -13.39
C GLY A 127 -4.34 -4.57 -11.98
N ILE A 128 -4.70 -3.29 -11.87
CA ILE A 128 -4.98 -2.61 -10.61
C ILE A 128 -6.40 -2.95 -10.18
N TYR A 129 -6.57 -3.46 -8.95
CA TYR A 129 -7.89 -3.79 -8.44
C TYR A 129 -8.77 -2.56 -8.25
N SER A 130 -10.08 -2.76 -8.35
CA SER A 130 -11.05 -1.68 -8.07
C SER A 130 -11.09 -1.34 -6.58
N SER A 131 -11.52 -0.13 -6.21
CA SER A 131 -11.66 0.28 -4.81
C SER A 131 -12.49 -0.71 -4.01
N GLN A 132 -13.61 -1.22 -4.56
CA GLN A 132 -14.44 -2.24 -3.91
C GLN A 132 -13.65 -3.52 -3.59
N LYS A 133 -12.86 -4.00 -4.55
CA LYS A 133 -12.06 -5.21 -4.38
C LYS A 133 -10.89 -4.99 -3.42
N LEU A 134 -10.25 -3.82 -3.47
CA LEU A 134 -9.19 -3.42 -2.56
C LEU A 134 -9.69 -3.40 -1.11
N VAL A 135 -10.83 -2.72 -0.85
CA VAL A 135 -11.44 -2.66 0.48
C VAL A 135 -11.81 -4.07 0.97
N SER A 136 -12.45 -4.88 0.13
CA SER A 136 -12.80 -6.26 0.50
C SER A 136 -11.56 -7.11 0.84
N ASN A 137 -10.50 -7.01 0.04
CA ASN A 137 -9.27 -7.77 0.27
C ASN A 137 -8.49 -7.27 1.48
N TYR A 138 -8.46 -5.95 1.71
CA TYR A 138 -7.81 -5.37 2.87
C TYR A 138 -8.54 -5.73 4.17
N ASN A 139 -9.87 -5.70 4.20
CA ASN A 139 -10.65 -6.15 5.34
C ASN A 139 -10.38 -7.63 5.67
N LYS A 140 -10.32 -8.50 4.65
CA LYS A 140 -9.93 -9.91 4.83
C LYS A 140 -8.52 -10.05 5.40
N TYR A 141 -7.57 -9.25 4.91
CA TYR A 141 -6.21 -9.22 5.45
C TYR A 141 -6.19 -8.83 6.94
N LEU A 142 -7.07 -7.91 7.35
CA LEU A 142 -7.26 -7.52 8.76
C LEU A 142 -8.12 -8.51 9.58
N GLY A 143 -8.66 -9.57 8.98
CA GLY A 143 -9.56 -10.52 9.64
C GLY A 143 -10.95 -9.95 9.97
N ARG A 144 -11.43 -8.98 9.19
CA ARG A 144 -12.75 -8.32 9.33
C ARG A 144 -13.75 -8.80 8.28
#